data_AF-A0A1F3WXX0-F1
#
_entry.id   AF-A0A1F3WXX0-F1
#
_cell.length_a   1.000
_cell.length_b   1.000
_cell.length_c   1.000
_cell.angle_alpha   90.00
_cell.angle_beta   90.00
_cell.angle_gamma   90.00
#
_symmetry.space_group_name_H-M   'P 1'
#
loop_
_entity.id
_entity.type
_entity.pdbx_description
1 polymer ?
#
loop_
_entity_poly.entity_id
_entity_poly.type
_entity_poly.pdbx_seq_one_letter_code
_entity_poly.pdbx_strand_id
1 'polypeptide(L)' 'MAMDILHFVKEKIDACSYKELETVSLDTGVPYGTLMKIKAGQTDNPRINTIQPLLKYFTDLSEKKAA' A
#
# COMPACT_ATOMS: atom_id res chain seq x y z
N MET A 1 -17.49 -11.61 -3.04
CA MET A 1 -16.10 -12.05 -3.31
C MET A 1 -15.25 -11.58 -2.15
N ALA A 2 -14.49 -12.47 -1.50
CA ALA A 2 -13.61 -12.06 -0.42
C ALA A 2 -12.61 -11.04 -0.95
N MET A 3 -12.54 -9.85 -0.35
CA MET A 3 -11.50 -8.88 -0.66
C MET A 3 -10.15 -9.52 -0.32
N ASP A 4 -9.37 -9.84 -1.35
CA ASP A 4 -7.98 -10.24 -1.17
C ASP A 4 -7.21 -9.05 -0.59
N ILE A 5 -6.43 -9.29 0.46
CA ILE A 5 -5.55 -8.31 1.11
C ILE A 5 -4.68 -7.59 0.07
N LEU A 6 -4.23 -8.32 -0.96
CA LEU A 6 -3.46 -7.74 -2.07
C LEU A 6 -4.27 -6.72 -2.86
N HIS A 7 -5.55 -7.01 -3.11
CA HIS A 7 -6.44 -6.12 -3.84
C HIS A 7 -6.68 -4.83 -3.06
N PHE A 8 -6.94 -4.93 -1.74
CA PHE A 8 -7.08 -3.77 -0.87
C PHE A 8 -5.84 -2.88 -0.88
N VAL A 9 -4.64 -3.46 -0.71
CA VAL A 9 -3.39 -2.69 -0.72
C VAL A 9 -3.14 -2.04 -2.10
N LYS A 10 -3.43 -2.75 -3.20
CA LYS A 10 -3.31 -2.20 -4.55
C LYS A 10 -4.26 -1.02 -4.77
N GLU A 11 -5.52 -1.13 -4.35
CA GLU A 11 -6.51 -0.06 -4.45
C GLU A 11 -6.06 1.20 -3.68
N LYS A 12 -5.53 1.03 -2.46
CA LYS A 12 -5.01 2.15 -1.68
C LYS A 12 -3.79 2.81 -2.31
N ILE A 13 -2.84 2.02 -2.80
CA ILE A 13 -1.67 2.52 -3.52
C ILE A 13 -2.09 3.24 -4.81
N ASP A 14 -3.10 2.74 -5.50
CA ASP A 14 -3.58 3.38 -6.73
C ASP A 14 -4.31 4.70 -6.45
N ALA A 15 -5.01 4.80 -5.33
CA ALA A 15 -5.62 6.05 -4.88
C ALA A 15 -4.59 7.10 -4.41
N CYS A 16 -3.39 6.70 -4.00
CA CYS A 16 -2.34 7.63 -3.58
C CYS A 16 -1.73 8.40 -4.75
N SER A 17 -1.50 9.70 -4.53
CA SER A 17 -0.62 10.55 -5.34
C SER A 17 0.85 10.18 -5.14
N TYR A 18 1.71 10.59 -6.08
CA TYR A 18 3.15 10.35 -5.98
C TYR A 18 3.77 10.90 -4.68
N LYS A 19 3.29 12.07 -4.23
CA LYS A 19 3.72 12.66 -2.96
C LYS A 19 3.30 11.82 -1.75
N GLU A 20 2.09 11.28 -1.76
CA GLU A 20 1.63 10.38 -0.68
C GLU A 20 2.40 9.07 -0.68
N LEU A 21 2.80 8.55 -1.84
CA LEU A 21 3.64 7.36 -1.92
C LEU A 21 5.04 7.57 -1.31
N GLU A 22 5.60 8.78 -1.37
CA GLU A 22 6.83 9.10 -0.63
C GLU A 22 6.61 8.99 0.88
N THR A 23 5.51 9.54 1.39
CA THR A 23 5.14 9.42 2.81
C THR A 23 4.91 7.96 3.21
N VAL A 24 4.16 7.19 2.41
CA VAL A 24 3.95 5.76 2.64
C VAL A 24 5.29 5.03 2.69
N SER A 25 6.22 5.36 1.80
CA SER A 25 7.55 4.75 1.78
C SER A 25 8.32 5.00 3.07
N LEU A 26 8.32 6.24 3.56
CA LEU A 26 8.97 6.64 4.81
C LEU A 26 8.34 5.96 6.03
N ASP A 27 7.01 5.91 6.09
CA ASP A 27 6.28 5.40 7.26
C ASP A 27 6.28 3.86 7.34
N THR A 28 6.32 3.19 6.18
CA THR A 28 6.27 1.71 6.12
C THR A 28 7.63 1.06 5.94
N GLY A 29 8.66 1.83 5.57
CA GLY A 29 9.98 1.31 5.19
C GLY A 29 9.99 0.55 3.85
N VAL A 30 8.86 0.49 3.14
CA VAL A 30 8.81 -0.10 1.79
C VAL A 30 9.41 0.89 0.80
N PRO A 31 10.42 0.51 -0.01
CA PRO A 31 11.06 1.44 -0.93
C PRO A 31 10.07 2.06 -1.92
N TYR A 32 10.18 3.36 -2.18
CA TYR A 32 9.32 4.09 -3.11
C TYR A 32 9.24 3.43 -4.50
N GLY A 33 10.37 2.94 -5.02
CA GLY A 33 10.40 2.21 -6.28
C GLY A 33 9.58 0.92 -6.27
N THR A 34 9.41 0.28 -5.11
CA THR A 34 8.51 -0.88 -4.94
C THR A 34 7.05 -0.45 -4.99
N LEU A 35 6.69 0.65 -4.33
CA LEU A 35 5.34 1.21 -4.39
C LEU A 35 4.95 1.61 -5.82
N MET A 36 5.87 2.23 -6.56
CA MET A 36 5.63 2.55 -7.97
C MET A 36 5.42 1.31 -8.83
N LYS A 37 6.19 0.23 -8.61
CA LYS A 37 5.98 -1.04 -9.34
C LYS A 37 4.64 -1.68 -9.01
N ILE A 38 4.18 -1.56 -7.77
CA ILE A 38 2.84 -2.03 -7.37
C ILE A 38 1.76 -1.18 -8.05
N LYS A 39 1.88 0.15 -8.02
CA LYS A 39 0.95 1.07 -8.68
C LYS A 39 0.88 0.85 -10.19
N ALA A 40 2.03 0.63 -10.84
CA ALA A 40 2.12 0.35 -12.27
C ALA A 40 1.64 -1.06 -12.66
N GLY A 41 1.19 -1.89 -11.71
CA GLY A 41 0.77 -3.25 -11.97
C GLY A 41 1.91 -4.21 -12.36
N GLN A 42 3.18 -3.80 -12.20
CA GLN A 42 4.36 -4.58 -12.57
C GLN A 42 4.75 -5.63 -11.52
N THR A 43 4.02 -5.70 -10.41
CA THR A 43 4.24 -6.66 -9.33
C THR A 43 3.03 -7.56 -9.19
N ASP A 44 3.13 -8.76 -9.78
CA ASP A 44 2.08 -9.77 -9.71
C ASP A 44 1.93 -10.34 -8.31
N ASN A 45 3.03 -10.56 -7.59
CA ASN A 45 3.02 -11.15 -6.25
C ASN A 45 4.06 -10.49 -5.31
N PRO A 46 3.71 -9.37 -4.66
CA PRO A 46 4.59 -8.74 -3.69
C PRO A 46 4.80 -9.66 -2.48
N ARG A 47 6.03 -9.73 -1.96
CA ARG A 47 6.35 -10.58 -0.79
C ARG A 47 5.50 -10.17 0.42
N ILE A 48 5.14 -11.13 1.28
CA ILE A 48 4.40 -10.87 2.53
C ILE A 48 5.04 -9.75 3.37
N ASN A 49 6.38 -9.71 3.42
CA ASN A 49 7.14 -8.68 4.15
C ASN A 49 6.95 -7.26 3.60
N THR A 50 6.44 -7.12 2.37
CA THR A 50 6.06 -5.83 1.76
C THR A 50 4.59 -5.53 2.03
N ILE A 51 3.72 -6.54 1.99
CA ILE A 51 2.28 -6.36 2.10
C ILE A 51 1.81 -6.12 3.53
N GLN A 52 2.38 -6.80 4.51
CA GLN A 52 2.03 -6.61 5.93
C GLN A 52 2.19 -5.16 6.42
N PRO A 53 3.34 -4.49 6.22
CA PRO A 53 3.50 -3.11 6.70
C PRO A 53 2.57 -2.14 5.97
N LEU A 54 2.31 -2.35 4.67
CA LEU A 54 1.36 -1.54 3.88
C LEU A 54 -0.08 -1.74 4.35
N LEU A 55 -0.49 -2.99 4.57
CA LEU A 55 -1.82 -3.32 5.10
C LEU A 55 -2.04 -2.62 6.43
N LYS A 56 -1.11 -2.78 7.38
CA LYS A 56 -1.19 -2.14 8.69
C LYS A 56 -1.34 -0.63 8.56
N TYR A 57 -0.48 0.01 7.77
CA TYR A 57 -0.51 1.47 7.57
C TYR A 57 -1.86 1.95 7.01
N PHE A 58 -2.40 1.27 5.99
CA PHE A 58 -3.67 1.66 5.39
C PHE A 58 -4.89 1.35 6.25
N THR A 59 -4.84 0.30 7.07
CA THR A 59 -5.87 0.01 8.08
C THR A 59 -5.87 1.10 9.16
N ASP A 60 -4.71 1.41 9.74
CA ASP A 60 -4.57 2.45 10.77
C ASP A 60 -5.05 3.83 10.25
N LEU A 61 -4.76 4.15 8.98
CA LEU A 61 -5.27 5.37 8.33
C LEU A 61 -6.79 5.35 8.14
N SER A 62 -7.37 4.20 7.78
CA SER A 62 -8.80 4.05 7.61
C SER A 62 -9.55 4.26 8.93
N GLU A 63 -9.01 3.74 10.03
CA GLU A 63 -9.58 3.90 11.37
C GLU A 63 -9.49 5.35 11.85
N LYS A 64 -8.36 6.02 11.61
CA LYS A 64 -8.19 7.45 11.95
C LYS A 64 -9.12 8.38 11.17
N LYS A 65 -9.56 8.00 9.98
CA LYS A 65 -10.49 8.81 9.16
C LYS A 65 -11.96 8.62 9.58
N ALA A 66 -12.26 7.55 10.29
CA ALA A 66 -13.60 7.22 10.78
C ALA A 66 -13.88 7.76 12.20
N ALA A 67 -12.85 8.22 12.91
CA ALA A 67 -12.92 8.92 14.19
C ALA A 67 -13.00 10.44 13.99
#